data_AF-A0A0K2VH63-F1
#
_entry.id   AF-A0A0K2VH63-F1
#
_cell.length_a   1.000
_cell.length_b   1.000
_cell.length_c   1.000
_cell.angle_alpha   90.00
_cell.angle_beta   90.00
_cell.angle_gamma   90.00
#
_symmetry.space_group_name_H-M   'P 1'
#
loop_
_entity.id
_entity.type
_entity.pdbx_description
1 polymer ?
#
loop_
_entity_poly.entity_id
_entity_poly.type
_entity_poly.pdbx_seq_one_letter_code
_entity_poly.pdbx_strand_id
1 'polypeptide(L)'
;IYMYGGTMRSGHISKEIWSFHLQTYRWERISTTKGPCMNSGINALCGPLHITGHTATVIENRMIVIFGHSPTYGYLDIVQEYHFFNNEWQIVETHGYPVRGGFGHSAAYDPVTKLIYVYGGYVSTGWNSATLSQDLYSYDNIDKKWKLHQPSNSFRYLHSSVISQGLMIIYGGNTHNDTSWSHGAKCFSSDLLAYDIACDHWFSMDDSFPTDFDVDLPRLGHTATMVNKSMAILGGFDGVLKKDLFMYVPGKCQTAKTRSDCLNYKPGVKCIWNKRKEFCEPHPSHLLPSSKLSSSVDVCQIDEHHTNSLSGFCSKLSSCSACLSTSVDCVWCRDGCSYKFCKRPSSTDSLEEFNRGTAILDHLSKKITSFEDCSEAISKGTCNRLHTCHSCQAHSLCQWVTGKSSSKCKEKKKTSIGNLTEEPDFMNKCFDSCNKLDSCSNCTAKQCMWCHNLGLCVDRNAYLSAFPYGQCMDWTTTKDGCPKNDSLPICADYQT
;
A
#
# COMPACT_ATOMS: atom_id res chain seq x y z
N ILE A 1 15.40 -8.71 -19.27
CA ILE A 1 14.82 -8.66 -17.90
C ILE A 1 15.46 -7.47 -17.18
N TYR A 2 14.71 -6.75 -16.36
CA TYR A 2 15.25 -5.67 -15.53
C TYR A 2 15.07 -6.03 -14.06
N MET A 3 16.04 -5.66 -13.23
CA MET A 3 16.03 -5.87 -11.77
C MET A 3 16.42 -4.55 -11.10
N TYR A 4 15.67 -4.12 -10.09
CA TYR A 4 15.91 -2.86 -9.40
C TYR A 4 15.78 -3.02 -7.89
N GLY A 5 16.68 -2.39 -7.15
CA GLY A 5 16.63 -2.30 -5.69
C GLY A 5 16.82 -3.64 -4.97
N GLY A 6 16.14 -3.79 -3.83
CA GLY A 6 16.24 -4.98 -2.99
C GLY A 6 17.40 -4.92 -1.98
N THR A 7 17.47 -5.92 -1.11
CA THR A 7 18.47 -6.00 -0.03
C THR A 7 19.61 -6.92 -0.45
N MET A 8 20.84 -6.40 -0.44
CA MET A 8 22.05 -7.19 -0.72
C MET A 8 22.41 -8.09 0.46
N ARG A 9 23.28 -9.09 0.24
CA ARG A 9 23.76 -10.00 1.30
C ARG A 9 24.39 -9.26 2.50
N SER A 10 24.96 -8.08 2.28
CA SER A 10 25.52 -7.21 3.32
C SER A 10 24.47 -6.45 4.14
N GLY A 11 23.17 -6.68 3.91
CA GLY A 11 22.07 -5.91 4.52
C GLY A 11 21.84 -4.54 3.88
N HIS A 12 22.70 -4.12 2.94
CA HIS A 12 22.56 -2.83 2.26
C HIS A 12 21.39 -2.86 1.28
N ILE A 13 20.53 -1.85 1.34
CA ILE A 13 19.43 -1.69 0.39
C ILE A 13 19.98 -1.02 -0.87
N SER A 14 19.84 -1.68 -2.02
CA SER A 14 20.33 -1.21 -3.30
C SER A 14 19.39 -0.19 -3.93
N LYS A 15 19.95 0.64 -4.81
CA LYS A 15 19.23 1.48 -5.80
C LYS A 15 19.67 1.17 -7.23
N GLU A 16 20.50 0.14 -7.40
CA GLU A 16 21.02 -0.22 -8.70
C GLU A 16 19.92 -0.82 -9.56
N ILE A 17 20.01 -0.56 -10.86
CA ILE A 17 19.20 -1.23 -11.88
C ILE A 17 20.12 -2.05 -12.79
N TRP A 18 19.71 -3.27 -13.04
CA TRP A 18 20.45 -4.25 -13.83
C TRP A 18 19.57 -4.77 -14.98
N SER A 19 20.14 -4.87 -16.17
CA SER A 19 19.53 -5.54 -17.32
C SER A 19 20.15 -6.91 -17.53
N PHE A 20 19.31 -7.90 -17.80
CA PHE A 20 19.73 -9.19 -18.33
C PHE A 20 19.27 -9.34 -19.76
N HIS A 21 20.25 -9.51 -20.65
CA HIS A 21 20.03 -9.71 -22.08
C HIS A 21 19.72 -11.17 -22.36
N LEU A 22 18.50 -11.45 -22.85
CA LEU A 22 18.04 -12.82 -23.09
C LEU A 22 18.79 -13.55 -24.23
N GLN A 23 19.38 -12.80 -25.16
CA GLN A 23 20.14 -13.37 -26.28
C GLN A 23 21.59 -13.72 -25.90
N THR A 24 22.23 -12.88 -25.07
CA THR A 24 23.65 -13.04 -24.71
C THR A 24 23.83 -13.68 -23.34
N TYR A 25 22.77 -13.81 -22.55
CA TYR A 25 22.77 -14.28 -21.17
C TYR A 25 23.74 -13.52 -20.26
N ARG A 26 23.85 -12.20 -20.48
CA ARG A 26 24.74 -11.32 -19.70
C ARG A 26 23.95 -10.31 -18.90
N TRP A 27 24.41 -10.07 -17.67
CA TRP A 27 23.99 -8.99 -16.82
C TRP A 27 24.83 -7.74 -17.09
N GLU A 28 24.17 -6.59 -17.14
CA GLU A 28 24.79 -5.28 -17.24
C GLU A 28 24.16 -4.34 -16.22
N ARG A 29 25.00 -3.55 -15.54
CA ARG A 29 24.52 -2.48 -14.66
C ARG A 29 24.24 -1.25 -15.51
N ILE A 30 23.02 -0.75 -15.44
CA ILE A 30 22.60 0.38 -16.26
C ILE A 30 23.01 1.69 -15.59
N SER A 31 23.67 2.55 -16.36
CA SER A 31 23.89 3.94 -15.98
C SER A 31 22.63 4.75 -16.23
N THR A 32 22.14 5.43 -15.20
CA THR A 32 20.86 6.14 -15.25
C THR A 32 21.03 7.64 -15.19
N THR A 33 20.09 8.35 -15.80
CA THR A 33 19.99 9.82 -15.72
C THR A 33 18.94 10.23 -14.69
N LYS A 34 19.11 11.45 -14.17
CA LYS A 34 18.23 12.04 -13.16
C LYS A 34 17.18 12.90 -13.85
N GLY A 35 15.91 12.54 -13.67
CA GLY A 35 14.76 13.29 -14.12
C GLY A 35 14.16 14.19 -13.03
N PRO A 36 12.87 14.53 -13.14
CA PRO A 36 12.13 15.30 -12.16
C PRO A 36 12.23 14.74 -10.73
N CYS A 37 12.41 15.65 -9.78
CA CYS A 37 12.46 15.37 -8.35
C CYS A 37 11.28 15.99 -7.64
N MET A 38 10.96 15.45 -6.46
CA MET A 38 10.13 16.17 -5.51
C MET A 38 11.00 17.21 -4.78
N ASN A 39 10.56 18.47 -4.83
CA ASN A 39 11.26 19.63 -4.27
C ASN A 39 12.63 19.93 -4.92
N SER A 40 13.24 21.06 -4.56
CA SER A 40 14.51 21.55 -5.11
C SER A 40 15.57 21.77 -4.01
N GLY A 41 16.84 21.83 -4.43
CA GLY A 41 17.97 22.10 -3.53
C GLY A 41 18.43 20.88 -2.72
N ILE A 42 18.96 21.12 -1.52
CA ILE A 42 19.58 20.10 -0.66
C ILE A 42 18.58 19.01 -0.22
N ASN A 43 17.29 19.35 -0.16
CA ASN A 43 16.24 18.46 0.30
C ASN A 43 15.46 17.80 -0.87
N ALA A 44 16.00 17.82 -2.10
CA ALA A 44 15.34 17.21 -3.24
C ALA A 44 15.31 15.68 -3.11
N LEU A 45 14.12 15.09 -3.20
CA LEU A 45 13.94 13.64 -3.28
C LEU A 45 13.90 13.23 -4.75
N CYS A 46 14.87 12.43 -5.17
CA CYS A 46 15.11 12.09 -6.57
C CYS A 46 15.40 10.60 -6.74
N GLY A 47 14.85 9.99 -7.78
CA GLY A 47 15.18 8.61 -8.14
C GLY A 47 16.58 8.48 -8.76
N PRO A 48 17.13 7.25 -8.85
CA PRO A 48 16.64 6.04 -8.19
C PRO A 48 16.92 6.07 -6.67
N LEU A 49 15.95 5.62 -5.89
CA LEU A 49 16.06 5.55 -4.43
C LEU A 49 16.54 4.18 -3.95
N HIS A 50 17.22 4.16 -2.80
CA HIS A 50 17.52 2.92 -2.09
C HIS A 50 16.22 2.37 -1.52
N ILE A 51 15.67 1.30 -2.11
CA ILE A 51 14.38 0.74 -1.73
C ILE A 51 14.34 -0.79 -1.73
N THR A 52 13.55 -1.35 -0.82
CA THR A 52 13.26 -2.79 -0.73
C THR A 52 11.78 -3.03 -0.41
N GLY A 53 11.26 -4.21 -0.77
CA GLY A 53 9.84 -4.58 -0.59
C GLY A 53 8.85 -3.67 -1.33
N HIS A 54 9.30 -3.08 -2.44
CA HIS A 54 8.47 -2.35 -3.39
C HIS A 54 7.84 -3.30 -4.40
N THR A 55 6.85 -2.82 -5.16
CA THR A 55 6.36 -3.51 -6.35
C THR A 55 6.78 -2.76 -7.61
N ALA A 56 6.96 -3.48 -8.71
CA ALA A 56 7.36 -2.92 -10.00
C ALA A 56 6.45 -3.47 -11.09
N THR A 57 5.82 -2.58 -11.86
CA THR A 57 4.94 -2.92 -12.97
C THR A 57 5.48 -2.28 -14.24
N VAL A 58 5.67 -3.07 -15.29
CA VAL A 58 6.01 -2.55 -16.62
C VAL A 58 4.72 -2.22 -17.38
N ILE A 59 4.57 -0.95 -17.75
CA ILE A 59 3.48 -0.47 -18.60
C ILE A 59 4.12 0.27 -19.77
N GLU A 60 3.90 -0.27 -20.98
CA GLU A 60 4.49 0.24 -22.21
C GLU A 60 6.02 0.38 -22.08
N ASN A 61 6.56 1.59 -22.22
CA ASN A 61 8.00 1.88 -22.17
C ASN A 61 8.48 2.40 -20.81
N ARG A 62 7.76 2.07 -19.73
CA ARG A 62 8.09 2.52 -18.37
C ARG A 62 7.98 1.38 -17.37
N MET A 63 8.88 1.39 -16.39
CA MET A 63 8.72 0.63 -15.16
C MET A 63 8.24 1.57 -14.05
N ILE A 64 7.04 1.30 -13.55
CA ILE A 64 6.40 2.04 -12.45
C ILE A 64 6.70 1.29 -11.17
N VAL A 65 7.38 1.96 -10.24
CA VAL A 65 7.78 1.41 -8.94
C VAL A 65 6.99 2.10 -7.83
N ILE A 66 6.28 1.31 -7.04
CA ILE A 66 5.35 1.80 -6.03
C ILE A 66 5.87 1.45 -4.63
N PHE A 67 5.95 2.48 -3.77
CA PHE A 67 6.28 2.40 -2.35
C PHE A 67 7.62 1.68 -2.06
N GLY A 68 7.68 0.95 -0.95
CA GLY A 68 8.87 0.29 -0.42
C GLY A 68 9.40 0.94 0.84
N HIS A 69 10.41 0.32 1.42
CA HIS A 69 11.16 0.85 2.57
C HIS A 69 12.53 1.36 2.11
N SER A 70 12.86 2.58 2.50
CA SER A 70 14.16 3.20 2.30
C SER A 70 14.87 3.37 3.64
N PRO A 71 16.16 3.05 3.74
CA PRO A 71 16.90 3.27 4.98
C PRO A 71 17.07 4.77 5.31
N THR A 72 16.92 5.66 4.32
CA THR A 72 17.03 7.11 4.52
C THR A 72 15.69 7.77 4.79
N TYR A 73 14.65 7.36 4.05
CA TYR A 73 13.35 8.03 4.07
C TYR A 73 12.28 7.24 4.84
N GLY A 74 12.57 6.02 5.30
CA GLY A 74 11.63 5.12 5.95
C GLY A 74 10.65 4.50 4.95
N TYR A 75 9.42 4.26 5.40
CA TYR A 75 8.34 3.76 4.54
C TYR A 75 7.87 4.84 3.57
N LEU A 76 7.99 4.55 2.28
CA LEU A 76 7.72 5.49 1.20
C LEU A 76 6.28 5.36 0.72
N ASP A 77 5.59 6.49 0.56
CA ASP A 77 4.28 6.64 -0.09
C ASP A 77 4.38 7.22 -1.52
N ILE A 78 5.55 7.10 -2.14
CA ILE A 78 5.87 7.69 -3.45
C ILE A 78 5.82 6.67 -4.60
N VAL A 79 5.65 7.20 -5.80
CA VAL A 79 5.78 6.48 -7.08
C VAL A 79 7.03 6.96 -7.81
N GLN A 80 7.83 6.03 -8.31
CA GLN A 80 8.99 6.30 -9.16
C GLN A 80 8.73 5.69 -10.53
N GLU A 81 9.15 6.39 -11.58
CA GLU A 81 9.11 5.85 -12.95
C GLU A 81 10.52 5.80 -13.54
N TYR A 82 10.83 4.66 -14.15
CA TYR A 82 12.02 4.48 -14.96
C TYR A 82 11.61 4.37 -16.43
N HIS A 83 12.17 5.23 -17.27
CA HIS A 83 11.91 5.26 -18.70
C HIS A 83 12.98 4.48 -19.46
N PHE A 84 12.57 3.42 -20.16
CA PHE A 84 13.52 2.54 -20.85
C PHE A 84 14.18 3.19 -22.07
N PHE A 85 13.60 4.25 -22.64
CA PHE A 85 14.13 4.90 -23.84
C PHE A 85 15.41 5.73 -23.56
N ASN A 86 15.45 6.41 -22.42
CA ASN A 86 16.52 7.35 -22.08
C ASN A 86 17.20 7.04 -20.73
N ASN A 87 16.86 5.90 -20.11
CA ASN A 87 17.36 5.45 -18.81
C ASN A 87 17.16 6.48 -17.68
N GLU A 88 16.09 7.26 -17.76
CA GLU A 88 15.79 8.33 -16.80
C GLU A 88 14.90 7.84 -15.65
N TRP A 89 15.27 8.21 -14.42
CA TRP A 89 14.43 8.05 -13.23
C TRP A 89 13.74 9.35 -12.86
N GLN A 90 12.44 9.27 -12.59
CA GLN A 90 11.65 10.39 -12.09
C GLN A 90 10.85 10.02 -10.84
N ILE A 91 10.69 10.97 -9.93
CA ILE A 91 9.69 10.91 -8.87
C ILE A 91 8.40 11.50 -9.40
N VAL A 92 7.29 10.78 -9.27
CA VAL A 92 5.99 11.22 -9.77
C VAL A 92 5.21 11.91 -8.66
N GLU A 93 4.79 13.14 -8.90
CA GLU A 93 3.82 13.81 -8.04
C GLU A 93 2.43 13.21 -8.25
N THR A 94 1.83 12.72 -7.17
CA THR A 94 0.52 12.04 -7.22
C THR A 94 -0.52 12.82 -6.45
N HIS A 95 -1.78 12.72 -6.86
CA HIS A 95 -2.91 13.37 -6.20
C HIS A 95 -4.06 12.39 -5.93
N GLY A 96 -5.15 12.89 -5.34
CA GLY A 96 -6.29 12.06 -4.94
C GLY A 96 -6.14 11.53 -3.51
N TYR A 97 -6.32 10.21 -3.33
CA TYR A 97 -6.33 9.62 -2.00
C TYR A 97 -4.94 9.73 -1.34
N PRO A 98 -4.83 10.22 -0.10
CA PRO A 98 -3.57 10.30 0.62
C PRO A 98 -3.12 8.91 1.08
N VAL A 99 -2.52 8.15 0.17
CA VAL A 99 -2.07 6.77 0.41
C VAL A 99 -1.03 6.69 1.53
N ARG A 100 -1.04 5.56 2.23
CA ARG A 100 0.05 5.16 3.11
C ARG A 100 0.81 4.05 2.42
N GLY A 101 1.97 4.40 1.86
CA GLY A 101 2.86 3.40 1.30
C GLY A 101 3.63 2.62 2.36
N GLY A 102 4.17 1.50 1.95
CA GLY A 102 4.76 0.54 2.87
C GLY A 102 5.63 -0.51 2.21
N PHE A 103 5.95 -1.54 2.98
CA PHE A 103 6.80 -2.67 2.60
C PHE A 103 5.97 -3.93 2.37
N GLY A 104 6.30 -4.71 1.33
CA GLY A 104 5.74 -6.05 1.14
C GLY A 104 4.25 -6.06 0.80
N HIS A 105 3.75 -5.00 0.17
CA HIS A 105 2.44 -5.01 -0.48
C HIS A 105 2.54 -5.78 -1.80
N SER A 106 1.40 -6.21 -2.35
CA SER A 106 1.34 -6.72 -3.72
C SER A 106 0.73 -5.67 -4.65
N ALA A 107 1.05 -5.75 -5.93
CA ALA A 107 0.45 -4.90 -6.94
C ALA A 107 0.20 -5.68 -8.22
N ALA A 108 -0.95 -5.43 -8.86
CA ALA A 108 -1.35 -6.08 -10.09
C ALA A 108 -1.99 -5.08 -11.05
N TYR A 109 -1.50 -5.03 -12.28
CA TYR A 109 -2.04 -4.17 -13.33
C TYR A 109 -3.19 -4.84 -14.05
N ASP A 110 -4.33 -4.16 -14.10
CA ASP A 110 -5.46 -4.58 -14.90
C ASP A 110 -5.46 -3.85 -16.26
N PRO A 111 -5.23 -4.55 -17.38
CA PRO A 111 -5.22 -3.93 -18.70
C PRO A 111 -6.60 -3.39 -19.14
N VAL A 112 -7.68 -3.80 -18.47
CA VAL A 112 -9.06 -3.37 -18.79
C VAL A 112 -9.32 -1.98 -18.23
N THR A 113 -9.17 -1.82 -16.92
CA THR A 113 -9.34 -0.54 -16.23
C THR A 113 -8.14 0.39 -16.42
N LYS A 114 -6.98 -0.15 -16.84
CA LYS A 114 -5.68 0.54 -16.93
C LYS A 114 -5.16 1.06 -15.59
N LEU A 115 -5.64 0.47 -14.50
CA LEU A 115 -5.24 0.80 -13.14
C LEU A 115 -4.27 -0.25 -12.59
N ILE A 116 -3.35 0.21 -11.73
CA ILE A 116 -2.56 -0.68 -10.88
C ILE A 116 -3.27 -0.78 -9.54
N TYR A 117 -3.70 -1.98 -9.16
CA TYR A 117 -4.26 -2.25 -7.84
C TYR A 117 -3.16 -2.61 -6.87
N VAL A 118 -3.14 -2.00 -5.69
CA VAL A 118 -2.09 -2.11 -4.67
C VAL A 118 -2.73 -2.51 -3.34
N TYR A 119 -2.36 -3.66 -2.81
CA TYR A 119 -3.05 -4.25 -1.67
C TYR A 119 -2.12 -4.59 -0.51
N GLY A 120 -2.59 -4.27 0.69
CA GLY A 120 -1.98 -4.65 1.96
C GLY A 120 -0.58 -4.07 2.15
N GLY A 121 0.31 -4.88 2.75
CA GLY A 121 1.66 -4.49 3.12
C GLY A 121 1.77 -4.02 4.57
N TYR A 122 2.99 -3.69 4.96
CA TYR A 122 3.34 -3.18 6.28
C TYR A 122 3.59 -1.67 6.19
N VAL A 123 2.74 -0.89 6.87
CA VAL A 123 2.71 0.57 6.78
C VAL A 123 3.08 1.21 8.11
N SER A 124 3.79 2.32 8.04
CA SER A 124 4.18 3.05 9.24
C SER A 124 3.00 3.82 9.83
N THR A 125 2.88 3.80 11.16
CA THR A 125 1.86 4.58 11.91
C THR A 125 2.48 5.60 12.85
N GLY A 126 3.78 5.48 13.10
CA GLY A 126 4.59 6.45 13.82
C GLY A 126 6.08 6.12 13.72
N TRP A 127 6.90 6.89 14.43
CA TRP A 127 8.36 6.73 14.46
C TRP A 127 8.82 5.38 15.06
N ASN A 128 8.01 4.75 15.92
CA ASN A 128 8.29 3.47 16.58
C ASN A 128 7.23 2.40 16.34
N SER A 129 6.23 2.67 15.50
CA SER A 129 5.12 1.75 15.27
C SER A 129 4.80 1.61 13.79
N ALA A 130 4.50 0.39 13.39
CA ALA A 130 4.01 0.04 12.07
C ALA A 130 2.98 -1.09 12.20
N THR A 131 2.04 -1.14 11.27
CA THR A 131 0.92 -2.08 11.27
C THR A 131 0.77 -2.72 9.91
N LEU A 132 0.16 -3.91 9.88
CA LEU A 132 -0.33 -4.48 8.64
C LEU A 132 -1.50 -3.64 8.11
N SER A 133 -1.57 -3.52 6.79
CA SER A 133 -2.65 -2.88 6.06
C SER A 133 -3.60 -3.94 5.49
N GLN A 134 -4.88 -3.60 5.45
CA GLN A 134 -5.95 -4.32 4.75
C GLN A 134 -6.53 -3.49 3.60
N ASP A 135 -5.97 -2.29 3.38
CA ASP A 135 -6.46 -1.33 2.40
C ASP A 135 -6.09 -1.78 0.99
N LEU A 136 -6.97 -1.43 0.05
CA LEU A 136 -6.76 -1.57 -1.38
C LEU A 136 -6.77 -0.18 -2.00
N TYR A 137 -5.72 0.13 -2.74
CA TYR A 137 -5.64 1.34 -3.53
C TYR A 137 -5.66 0.99 -5.02
N SER A 138 -6.18 1.90 -5.84
CA SER A 138 -5.90 1.90 -7.28
C SER A 138 -5.12 3.14 -7.67
N TYR A 139 -4.14 2.94 -8.55
CA TYR A 139 -3.32 3.99 -9.12
C TYR A 139 -3.63 4.13 -10.61
N ASP A 140 -4.06 5.31 -11.00
CA ASP A 140 -4.15 5.71 -12.40
C ASP A 140 -2.77 6.20 -12.87
N ASN A 141 -2.15 5.43 -13.77
CA ASN A 141 -0.81 5.74 -14.27
C ASN A 141 -0.79 6.88 -15.32
N ILE A 142 -1.94 7.30 -15.82
CA ILE A 142 -2.07 8.42 -16.76
C ILE A 142 -2.33 9.70 -15.96
N ASP A 143 -3.38 9.69 -15.15
CA ASP A 143 -3.78 10.86 -14.35
C ASP A 143 -2.91 11.04 -13.09
N LYS A 144 -2.09 10.05 -12.72
CA LYS A 144 -1.26 10.06 -11.49
C LYS A 144 -2.11 10.18 -10.22
N LYS A 145 -3.31 9.59 -10.26
CA LYS A 145 -4.34 9.71 -9.23
C LYS A 145 -4.51 8.43 -8.46
N TRP A 146 -4.59 8.55 -7.13
CA TRP A 146 -4.92 7.45 -6.23
C TRP A 146 -6.40 7.45 -5.84
N LYS A 147 -6.97 6.25 -5.70
CA LYS A 147 -8.27 6.04 -5.06
C LYS A 147 -8.18 4.94 -4.00
N LEU A 148 -8.94 5.09 -2.91
CA LEU A 148 -9.17 4.03 -1.94
C LEU A 148 -10.40 3.21 -2.32
N HIS A 149 -10.23 1.89 -2.32
CA HIS A 149 -11.29 0.91 -2.51
C HIS A 149 -11.83 0.40 -1.18
N GLN A 150 -12.93 -0.36 -1.21
CA GLN A 150 -13.38 -1.05 -0.01
C GLN A 150 -12.24 -1.91 0.56
N PRO A 151 -11.93 -1.78 1.87
CA PRO A 151 -10.88 -2.55 2.47
C PRO A 151 -11.31 -4.01 2.52
N SER A 152 -10.33 -4.90 2.45
CA SER A 152 -10.57 -6.28 2.86
C SER A 152 -10.79 -6.35 4.37
N ASN A 153 -11.16 -7.52 4.89
CA ASN A 153 -11.08 -7.83 6.32
C ASN A 153 -9.81 -8.63 6.66
N SER A 154 -8.79 -8.59 5.78
CA SER A 154 -7.56 -9.36 5.96
C SER A 154 -6.34 -8.45 5.91
N PHE A 155 -5.66 -8.35 7.05
CA PHE A 155 -4.40 -7.64 7.17
C PHE A 155 -3.28 -8.57 6.74
N ARG A 156 -2.46 -8.18 5.75
CA ARG A 156 -1.35 -9.05 5.30
C ARG A 156 -0.24 -8.32 4.56
N TYR A 157 0.95 -8.90 4.60
CA TYR A 157 2.13 -8.50 3.81
C TYR A 157 2.89 -9.71 3.27
N LEU A 158 3.80 -9.50 2.33
CA LEU A 158 4.57 -10.53 1.61
C LEU A 158 3.66 -11.62 0.99
N HIS A 159 2.47 -11.23 0.56
CA HIS A 159 1.57 -12.02 -0.27
C HIS A 159 1.81 -11.69 -1.74
N SER A 160 1.28 -12.50 -2.65
CA SER A 160 1.27 -12.19 -4.09
C SER A 160 -0.15 -11.88 -4.56
N SER A 161 -0.26 -11.16 -5.67
CA SER A 161 -1.53 -10.94 -6.34
C SER A 161 -1.40 -10.96 -7.86
N VAL A 162 -2.50 -11.31 -8.53
CA VAL A 162 -2.62 -11.33 -9.99
C VAL A 162 -4.00 -10.85 -10.42
N ILE A 163 -4.10 -10.30 -11.64
CA ILE A 163 -5.40 -10.05 -12.28
C ILE A 163 -5.81 -11.26 -13.12
N SER A 164 -6.98 -11.82 -12.83
CA SER A 164 -7.58 -12.93 -13.58
C SER A 164 -9.03 -12.60 -13.92
N GLN A 165 -9.31 -12.29 -15.18
CA GLN A 165 -10.65 -12.21 -15.75
C GLN A 165 -11.65 -11.41 -14.88
N GLY A 166 -11.30 -10.17 -14.54
CA GLY A 166 -12.14 -9.26 -13.75
C GLY A 166 -11.99 -9.37 -12.23
N LEU A 167 -11.17 -10.30 -11.73
CA LEU A 167 -10.83 -10.41 -10.32
C LEU A 167 -9.35 -10.08 -10.09
N MET A 168 -9.05 -9.45 -8.96
CA MET A 168 -7.70 -9.47 -8.38
C MET A 168 -7.65 -10.62 -7.37
N ILE A 169 -6.81 -11.62 -7.63
CA ILE A 169 -6.63 -12.80 -6.78
C ILE A 169 -5.39 -12.60 -5.92
N ILE A 170 -5.51 -12.86 -4.62
CA ILE A 170 -4.45 -12.74 -3.63
C ILE A 170 -4.18 -14.13 -3.05
N TYR A 171 -2.91 -14.49 -2.90
CA TYR A 171 -2.52 -15.75 -2.28
C TYR A 171 -1.50 -15.56 -1.15
N GLY A 172 -1.78 -16.25 -0.04
CA GLY A 172 -0.89 -16.42 1.11
C GLY A 172 -0.43 -15.12 1.77
N GLY A 173 0.83 -15.10 2.20
CA GLY A 173 1.45 -14.00 2.96
C GLY A 173 1.40 -14.22 4.46
N ASN A 174 1.76 -13.18 5.20
CA ASN A 174 1.71 -13.18 6.65
C ASN A 174 0.55 -12.32 7.14
N THR A 175 -0.39 -12.98 7.82
CA THR A 175 -1.61 -12.40 8.40
C THR A 175 -1.49 -12.18 9.91
N HIS A 176 -0.34 -12.52 10.51
CA HIS A 176 -0.12 -12.38 11.94
C HIS A 176 -0.01 -10.91 12.32
N ASN A 177 -1.04 -10.43 13.00
CA ASN A 177 -1.03 -9.15 13.67
C ASN A 177 -0.98 -9.47 15.17
N ASP A 178 0.12 -9.15 15.86
CA ASP A 178 0.34 -9.34 17.31
C ASP A 178 -0.73 -8.66 18.23
N THR A 179 -1.84 -8.20 17.66
CA THR A 179 -3.01 -7.64 18.33
C THR A 179 -4.16 -8.66 18.36
N SER A 180 -4.58 -9.05 19.57
CA SER A 180 -5.90 -9.55 20.05
C SER A 180 -6.77 -10.55 19.25
N TRP A 181 -6.59 -10.74 17.95
CA TRP A 181 -7.43 -11.55 17.07
C TRP A 181 -6.68 -12.72 16.42
N SER A 182 -5.42 -12.97 16.82
CA SER A 182 -4.69 -14.16 16.39
C SER A 182 -5.08 -15.36 17.24
N HIS A 183 -5.79 -16.32 16.66
CA HIS A 183 -5.93 -17.66 17.23
C HIS A 183 -4.69 -18.52 16.87
N GLY A 184 -3.51 -18.15 17.39
CA GLY A 184 -2.29 -18.98 17.33
C GLY A 184 -1.02 -18.27 16.85
N ALA A 185 0.07 -19.04 16.71
CA ALA A 185 1.41 -18.56 16.34
C ALA A 185 1.74 -18.72 14.83
N LYS A 186 0.74 -18.91 13.96
CA LYS A 186 0.97 -19.18 12.54
C LYS A 186 1.16 -17.88 11.76
N CYS A 187 2.42 -17.60 11.38
CA CYS A 187 2.84 -16.45 10.58
C CYS A 187 2.62 -16.60 9.07
N PHE A 188 2.16 -17.76 8.60
CA PHE A 188 2.06 -18.08 7.17
C PHE A 188 0.63 -18.49 6.85
N SER A 189 0.09 -17.90 5.78
CA SER A 189 -1.27 -18.14 5.29
C SER A 189 -1.21 -18.90 3.97
N SER A 190 -2.20 -19.76 3.73
CA SER A 190 -2.52 -20.37 2.44
C SER A 190 -3.82 -19.81 1.86
N ASP A 191 -4.38 -18.75 2.47
CA ASP A 191 -5.68 -18.24 2.10
C ASP A 191 -5.64 -17.71 0.67
N LEU A 192 -6.77 -17.89 -0.02
CA LEU A 192 -7.01 -17.34 -1.33
C LEU A 192 -8.15 -16.32 -1.20
N LEU A 193 -7.86 -15.06 -1.50
CA LEU A 193 -8.84 -13.98 -1.47
C LEU A 193 -9.04 -13.46 -2.89
N ALA A 194 -10.26 -13.02 -3.20
CA ALA A 194 -10.54 -12.30 -4.42
C ALA A 194 -11.14 -10.94 -4.11
N TYR A 195 -10.74 -9.96 -4.91
CA TYR A 195 -11.40 -8.69 -5.04
C TYR A 195 -12.05 -8.60 -6.42
N ASP A 196 -13.36 -8.40 -6.43
CA ASP A 196 -14.17 -8.17 -7.62
C ASP A 196 -14.04 -6.71 -8.05
N ILE A 197 -13.33 -6.49 -9.16
CA ILE A 197 -13.03 -5.16 -9.67
C ILE A 197 -14.30 -4.42 -10.10
N ALA A 198 -15.26 -5.13 -10.68
CA ALA A 198 -16.49 -4.53 -11.18
C ALA A 198 -17.46 -4.16 -10.05
N CYS A 199 -17.47 -4.94 -8.97
CA CYS A 199 -18.40 -4.77 -7.86
C CYS A 199 -17.80 -4.06 -6.64
N ASP A 200 -16.49 -3.76 -6.66
CA ASP A 200 -15.76 -3.18 -5.51
C ASP A 200 -15.99 -3.99 -4.22
N HIS A 201 -15.84 -5.31 -4.32
CA HIS A 201 -16.22 -6.24 -3.25
C HIS A 201 -15.20 -7.35 -3.04
N TRP A 202 -14.96 -7.69 -1.77
CA TRP A 202 -14.05 -8.77 -1.37
C TRP A 202 -14.82 -10.04 -1.04
N PHE A 203 -14.27 -11.19 -1.42
CA PHE A 203 -14.77 -12.48 -0.98
C PHE A 203 -13.63 -13.48 -0.75
N SER A 204 -13.85 -14.39 0.21
CA SER A 204 -12.92 -15.48 0.46
C SER A 204 -13.17 -16.65 -0.47
N MET A 205 -12.08 -17.27 -0.93
CA MET A 205 -12.07 -18.44 -1.80
C MET A 205 -11.63 -19.71 -1.05
N ASP A 206 -11.77 -19.75 0.28
CA ASP A 206 -11.33 -20.86 1.15
C ASP A 206 -11.83 -22.25 0.69
N ASP A 207 -13.02 -22.34 0.11
CA ASP A 207 -13.61 -23.59 -0.40
C ASP A 207 -13.07 -24.01 -1.80
N SER A 208 -12.08 -23.29 -2.34
CA SER A 208 -11.58 -23.53 -3.71
C SER A 208 -10.51 -24.62 -3.77
N PHE A 209 -9.96 -25.02 -2.63
CA PHE A 209 -9.03 -26.14 -2.56
C PHE A 209 -9.79 -27.43 -2.20
N PRO A 210 -9.53 -28.56 -2.89
CA PRO A 210 -10.09 -29.84 -2.50
C PRO A 210 -9.74 -30.18 -1.04
N THR A 211 -10.66 -30.79 -0.30
CA THR A 211 -10.42 -31.19 1.10
C THR A 211 -9.27 -32.18 1.26
N ASP A 212 -9.01 -32.96 0.21
CA ASP A 212 -7.98 -33.99 0.18
C ASP A 212 -6.66 -33.48 -0.44
N PHE A 213 -6.52 -32.15 -0.57
CA PHE A 213 -5.34 -31.53 -1.15
C PHE A 213 -4.20 -31.49 -0.13
N ASP A 214 -3.48 -32.62 0.01
CA ASP A 214 -2.35 -32.80 0.92
C ASP A 214 -1.06 -32.16 0.36
N VAL A 215 -1.04 -30.83 0.33
CA VAL A 215 0.10 -30.03 -0.10
C VAL A 215 0.39 -28.96 0.94
N ASP A 216 1.67 -28.77 1.22
CA ASP A 216 2.15 -27.71 2.10
C ASP A 216 2.02 -26.32 1.44
N LEU A 217 0.84 -25.73 1.58
CA LEU A 217 0.46 -24.47 0.94
C LEU A 217 0.90 -23.20 1.69
N PRO A 218 0.81 -23.10 3.04
CA PRO A 218 1.03 -21.84 3.75
C PRO A 218 2.42 -21.25 3.49
N ARG A 219 2.50 -19.98 3.08
CA ARG A 219 3.78 -19.33 2.74
C ARG A 219 3.66 -17.84 2.63
N LEU A 220 4.78 -17.15 2.82
CA LEU A 220 4.96 -15.73 2.49
C LEU A 220 6.19 -15.55 1.57
N GLY A 221 6.34 -14.37 0.97
CA GLY A 221 7.53 -14.00 0.19
C GLY A 221 7.70 -14.77 -1.13
N HIS A 222 6.63 -15.41 -1.61
CA HIS A 222 6.59 -16.08 -2.90
C HIS A 222 6.28 -15.09 -4.02
N THR A 223 6.44 -15.53 -5.27
CA THR A 223 5.98 -14.77 -6.44
C THR A 223 4.81 -15.48 -7.10
N ALA A 224 3.90 -14.71 -7.69
CA ALA A 224 2.87 -15.26 -8.56
C ALA A 224 2.72 -14.44 -9.83
N THR A 225 2.35 -15.12 -10.92
CA THR A 225 2.14 -14.50 -12.22
C THR A 225 1.09 -15.26 -13.04
N MET A 226 0.51 -14.61 -14.03
CA MET A 226 -0.45 -15.24 -14.93
C MET A 226 0.27 -15.94 -16.09
N VAL A 227 0.00 -17.23 -16.25
CA VAL A 227 0.46 -18.06 -17.38
C VAL A 227 -0.75 -18.76 -17.98
N ASN A 228 -1.07 -18.49 -19.25
CA ASN A 228 -2.20 -19.11 -19.96
C ASN A 228 -3.53 -19.09 -19.16
N LYS A 229 -3.89 -17.91 -18.62
CA LYS A 229 -5.09 -17.70 -17.77
C LYS A 229 -5.09 -18.45 -16.43
N SER A 230 -3.98 -19.07 -16.05
CA SER A 230 -3.80 -19.72 -14.76
C SER A 230 -2.77 -18.97 -13.93
N MET A 231 -2.94 -18.94 -12.61
CA MET A 231 -2.00 -18.31 -11.71
C MET A 231 -0.90 -19.32 -11.35
N ALA A 232 0.33 -19.00 -11.73
CA ALA A 232 1.53 -19.74 -11.34
C ALA A 232 2.08 -19.15 -10.04
N ILE A 233 2.31 -19.98 -9.02
CA ILE A 233 2.87 -19.59 -7.72
C ILE A 233 4.19 -20.32 -7.53
N LEU A 234 5.28 -19.58 -7.34
CA LEU A 234 6.64 -20.13 -7.23
C LEU A 234 7.28 -19.76 -5.90
N GLY A 235 7.81 -20.79 -5.22
CA GLY A 235 8.64 -20.64 -4.04
C GLY A 235 7.90 -20.05 -2.84
N GLY A 236 8.64 -19.30 -2.00
CA GLY A 236 8.14 -18.74 -0.74
C GLY A 236 8.87 -19.29 0.47
N PHE A 237 8.37 -18.92 1.64
CA PHE A 237 8.94 -19.28 2.94
C PHE A 237 7.85 -19.54 3.97
N ASP A 238 8.02 -20.59 4.76
CA ASP A 238 7.16 -20.99 5.88
C ASP A 238 7.98 -21.42 7.13
N GLY A 239 9.25 -21.03 7.16
CA GLY A 239 10.27 -21.64 8.02
C GLY A 239 11.38 -22.29 7.19
N VAL A 240 11.04 -22.78 5.99
CA VAL A 240 12.01 -23.28 5.00
C VAL A 240 11.77 -22.61 3.65
N LEU A 241 12.85 -22.32 2.92
CA LEU A 241 12.72 -21.83 1.54
C LEU A 241 12.10 -22.90 0.65
N LYS A 242 10.99 -22.55 -0.01
CA LYS A 242 10.30 -23.41 -0.95
C LYS A 242 10.85 -23.24 -2.36
N LYS A 243 10.81 -24.31 -3.15
CA LYS A 243 11.25 -24.38 -4.55
C LYS A 243 10.20 -25.01 -5.47
N ASP A 244 9.00 -25.20 -4.93
CA ASP A 244 7.85 -25.78 -5.60
C ASP A 244 7.14 -24.73 -6.48
N LEU A 245 6.38 -25.24 -7.45
CA LEU A 245 5.56 -24.46 -8.37
C LEU A 245 4.16 -25.08 -8.37
N PHE A 246 3.14 -24.27 -8.11
CA PHE A 246 1.74 -24.69 -8.23
C PHE A 246 1.02 -23.80 -9.23
N MET A 247 0.04 -24.41 -9.90
CA MET A 247 -0.82 -23.73 -10.86
C MET A 247 -2.23 -23.72 -10.32
N TYR A 248 -2.75 -22.55 -10.00
CA TYR A 248 -4.17 -22.36 -9.75
C TYR A 248 -4.89 -22.08 -11.07
N VAL A 249 -5.79 -22.98 -11.45
CA VAL A 249 -6.57 -22.89 -12.69
C VAL A 249 -7.97 -22.39 -12.34
N PRO A 250 -8.37 -21.19 -12.81
CA PRO A 250 -9.72 -20.69 -12.60
C PRO A 250 -10.80 -21.63 -13.15
N GLY A 251 -11.96 -21.59 -12.52
CA GLY A 251 -13.15 -22.30 -12.96
C GLY A 251 -13.77 -21.71 -14.23
N LYS A 252 -14.97 -22.22 -14.56
CA LYS A 252 -15.74 -21.85 -15.74
C LYS A 252 -17.13 -21.39 -15.31
N CYS A 253 -17.50 -20.15 -15.62
CA CYS A 253 -18.80 -19.57 -15.29
C CYS A 253 -19.99 -20.46 -15.69
N GLN A 254 -19.85 -21.23 -16.77
CA GLN A 254 -20.88 -22.12 -17.29
C GLN A 254 -21.28 -23.25 -16.32
N THR A 255 -20.50 -23.50 -15.26
CA THR A 255 -20.89 -24.47 -14.22
C THR A 255 -21.97 -23.93 -13.29
N ALA A 256 -22.15 -22.60 -13.19
CA ALA A 256 -23.22 -21.98 -12.43
C ALA A 256 -24.51 -21.97 -13.27
N LYS A 257 -25.56 -22.63 -12.75
CA LYS A 257 -26.84 -22.81 -13.45
C LYS A 257 -27.88 -21.76 -13.09
N THR A 258 -27.76 -21.16 -11.91
CA THR A 258 -28.70 -20.14 -11.45
C THR A 258 -28.06 -18.76 -11.46
N ARG A 259 -28.91 -17.73 -11.52
CA ARG A 259 -28.48 -16.33 -11.41
C ARG A 259 -27.66 -16.09 -10.14
N SER A 260 -28.12 -16.61 -9.00
CA SER A 260 -27.44 -16.41 -7.71
C SER A 260 -26.06 -17.04 -7.70
N ASP A 261 -25.95 -18.30 -8.14
CA ASP A 261 -24.67 -19.02 -8.18
C ASP A 261 -23.69 -18.36 -9.15
N CYS A 262 -24.20 -17.77 -10.24
CA CYS A 262 -23.40 -17.06 -11.22
C CYS A 262 -22.80 -15.77 -10.64
N LEU A 263 -23.61 -14.97 -9.94
CA LEU A 263 -23.15 -13.71 -9.36
C LEU A 263 -22.24 -13.92 -8.15
N ASN A 264 -22.40 -15.04 -7.43
CA ASN A 264 -21.56 -15.47 -6.31
C ASN A 264 -20.49 -16.50 -6.70
N TYR A 265 -20.15 -16.59 -7.99
CA TYR A 265 -19.17 -17.55 -8.47
C TYR A 265 -17.78 -17.24 -7.89
N LYS A 266 -17.26 -18.14 -7.06
CA LYS A 266 -15.98 -17.97 -6.38
C LYS A 266 -14.74 -18.42 -7.16
N PRO A 267 -14.74 -19.50 -7.97
CA PRO A 267 -13.50 -20.06 -8.54
C PRO A 267 -12.73 -19.20 -9.56
N GLY A 268 -12.12 -18.09 -9.12
CA GLY A 268 -11.03 -17.39 -9.84
C GLY A 268 -11.40 -16.66 -11.15
N VAL A 269 -12.70 -16.50 -11.45
CA VAL A 269 -13.20 -15.76 -12.61
C VAL A 269 -14.45 -14.96 -12.23
N LYS A 270 -14.52 -13.70 -12.68
CA LYS A 270 -15.74 -12.89 -12.52
C LYS A 270 -16.78 -13.32 -13.56
N CYS A 271 -17.94 -13.73 -13.09
CA CYS A 271 -19.06 -14.11 -13.94
C CYS A 271 -20.18 -13.06 -13.92
N ILE A 272 -20.95 -13.01 -15.00
CA ILE A 272 -22.13 -12.17 -15.17
C ILE A 272 -23.31 -13.02 -15.66
N TRP A 273 -24.53 -12.63 -15.27
CA TRP A 273 -25.74 -13.32 -15.69
C TRP A 273 -26.36 -12.62 -16.90
N ASN A 274 -26.48 -13.33 -18.01
CA ASN A 274 -27.15 -12.81 -19.20
C ASN A 274 -28.66 -13.02 -19.09
N LYS A 275 -29.43 -11.94 -18.90
CA LYS A 275 -30.89 -12.01 -18.71
C LYS A 275 -31.63 -12.53 -19.94
N ARG A 276 -31.10 -12.26 -21.14
CA ARG A 276 -31.75 -12.67 -22.40
C ARG A 276 -31.55 -14.15 -22.71
N LYS A 277 -30.38 -14.69 -22.34
CA LYS A 277 -30.02 -16.09 -22.59
C LYS A 277 -30.25 -16.99 -21.38
N GLU A 278 -30.55 -16.41 -20.21
CA GLU A 278 -30.62 -17.10 -18.92
C GLU A 278 -29.40 -17.98 -18.66
N PHE A 279 -28.22 -17.40 -18.89
CA PHE A 279 -26.96 -18.13 -18.89
C PHE A 279 -25.84 -17.36 -18.22
N CYS A 280 -24.96 -18.07 -17.52
CA CYS A 280 -23.80 -17.51 -16.86
C CYS A 280 -22.59 -17.46 -17.79
N GLU A 281 -22.04 -16.26 -18.02
CA GLU A 281 -20.89 -16.06 -18.88
C GLU A 281 -19.78 -15.24 -18.18
N PRO A 282 -18.50 -15.41 -18.56
CA PRO A 282 -17.41 -14.61 -18.00
C PRO A 282 -17.61 -13.13 -18.27
N HIS A 283 -17.23 -12.28 -17.31
CA HIS A 283 -17.29 -10.84 -17.47
C HIS A 283 -16.39 -10.41 -18.64
N PRO A 284 -16.95 -9.79 -19.69
CA PRO A 284 -16.18 -9.38 -20.85
C PRO A 284 -15.21 -8.27 -20.48
N SER A 285 -13.92 -8.56 -20.64
CA SER A 285 -12.77 -7.70 -20.32
C SER A 285 -12.71 -6.37 -21.09
N HIS A 286 -13.70 -6.02 -21.91
CA HIS A 286 -13.74 -4.76 -22.66
C HIS A 286 -14.90 -3.85 -22.27
N LEU A 287 -15.78 -4.31 -21.38
CA LEU A 287 -16.98 -3.59 -20.98
C LEU A 287 -16.74 -2.99 -19.59
N LEU A 288 -16.12 -1.80 -19.59
CA LEU A 288 -16.28 -0.87 -18.47
C LEU A 288 -17.78 -0.66 -18.19
N PRO A 289 -18.19 -0.31 -16.96
CA PRO A 289 -19.60 -0.14 -16.60
C PRO A 289 -20.23 1.02 -17.39
N SER A 290 -20.61 0.73 -18.64
CA SER A 290 -21.42 1.57 -19.49
C SER A 290 -22.87 1.36 -19.08
N SER A 291 -23.56 2.47 -18.81
CA SER A 291 -24.98 2.51 -18.45
C SER A 291 -25.89 1.79 -19.44
N LYS A 292 -25.44 1.58 -20.69
CA LYS A 292 -26.21 0.89 -21.73
C LYS A 292 -26.18 -0.64 -21.64
N LEU A 293 -25.18 -1.25 -20.98
CA LEU A 293 -25.09 -2.71 -20.87
C LEU A 293 -25.88 -3.26 -19.67
N SER A 294 -26.01 -2.46 -18.61
CA SER A 294 -26.64 -2.79 -17.32
C SER A 294 -28.08 -3.30 -17.43
N SER A 295 -28.82 -2.95 -18.49
CA SER A 295 -30.19 -3.43 -18.66
C SER A 295 -30.28 -4.92 -19.09
N SER A 296 -29.25 -5.45 -19.75
CA SER A 296 -29.28 -6.79 -20.38
C SER A 296 -28.54 -7.89 -19.60
N VAL A 297 -27.68 -7.50 -18.66
CA VAL A 297 -26.88 -8.41 -17.84
C VAL A 297 -26.95 -7.99 -16.38
N ASP A 298 -26.90 -8.95 -15.46
CA ASP A 298 -26.59 -8.67 -14.06
C ASP A 298 -25.10 -8.88 -13.81
N VAL A 299 -24.47 -7.91 -13.18
CA VAL A 299 -23.02 -7.91 -12.92
C VAL A 299 -22.71 -8.16 -11.44
N CYS A 300 -23.45 -7.48 -10.56
CA CYS A 300 -23.24 -7.53 -9.12
C CYS A 300 -24.54 -7.89 -8.42
N GLN A 301 -24.42 -8.58 -7.30
CA GLN A 301 -25.52 -8.73 -6.35
C GLN A 301 -25.49 -7.52 -5.41
N ILE A 302 -26.57 -6.75 -5.37
CA ILE A 302 -26.71 -5.58 -4.47
C ILE A 302 -27.63 -6.00 -3.33
N ASP A 303 -27.05 -6.27 -2.16
CA ASP A 303 -27.80 -6.58 -0.95
C ASP A 303 -27.88 -5.34 -0.02
N GLU A 304 -28.92 -5.22 0.81
CA GLU A 304 -29.05 -4.11 1.77
C GLU A 304 -27.88 -4.02 2.77
N HIS A 305 -27.24 -5.15 3.09
CA HIS A 305 -26.01 -5.14 3.89
C HIS A 305 -24.85 -4.40 3.22
N HIS A 306 -24.81 -4.38 1.88
CA HIS A 306 -23.79 -3.68 1.11
C HIS A 306 -23.92 -2.16 1.25
N THR A 307 -25.12 -1.59 1.29
CA THR A 307 -25.31 -0.14 1.42
C THR A 307 -24.93 0.36 2.81
N ASN A 308 -25.24 -0.42 3.86
CA ASN A 308 -24.80 -0.12 5.23
C ASN A 308 -23.27 -0.20 5.37
N SER A 309 -22.65 -1.20 4.76
CA SER A 309 -21.18 -1.33 4.70
C SER A 309 -20.54 -0.08 4.06
N LEU A 310 -21.08 0.38 2.94
CA LEU A 310 -20.61 1.59 2.24
C LEU A 310 -20.75 2.87 3.08
N SER A 311 -21.86 3.03 3.78
CA SER A 311 -22.07 4.14 4.72
C SER A 311 -21.03 4.12 5.84
N GLY A 312 -20.78 2.93 6.42
CA GLY A 312 -19.74 2.70 7.41
C GLY A 312 -18.35 3.01 6.87
N PHE A 313 -18.03 2.60 5.64
CA PHE A 313 -16.78 2.90 4.96
C PHE A 313 -16.53 4.41 4.82
N CYS A 314 -17.46 5.17 4.23
CA CYS A 314 -17.29 6.62 4.07
C CYS A 314 -17.13 7.31 5.44
N SER A 315 -17.91 6.91 6.44
CA SER A 315 -17.89 7.54 7.78
C SER A 315 -16.55 7.44 8.52
N LYS A 316 -15.70 6.45 8.18
CA LYS A 316 -14.34 6.30 8.74
C LYS A 316 -13.32 7.30 8.16
N LEU A 317 -13.64 7.96 7.04
CA LEU A 317 -12.74 8.89 6.36
C LEU A 317 -12.77 10.26 7.02
N SER A 318 -11.63 10.68 7.56
CA SER A 318 -11.51 11.89 8.39
C SER A 318 -11.05 13.15 7.64
N SER A 319 -10.79 13.05 6.33
CA SER A 319 -10.37 14.18 5.51
C SER A 319 -11.16 14.29 4.21
N CYS A 320 -11.35 15.54 3.74
CA CYS A 320 -12.07 15.85 2.50
C CYS A 320 -11.42 15.17 1.28
N SER A 321 -10.10 15.25 1.16
CA SER A 321 -9.34 14.62 0.08
C SER A 321 -9.46 13.10 0.08
N ALA A 322 -9.38 12.46 1.25
CA ALA A 322 -9.58 11.02 1.37
C ALA A 322 -11.03 10.62 1.03
N CYS A 323 -12.03 11.37 1.50
CA CYS A 323 -13.44 11.11 1.24
C CYS A 323 -13.79 11.12 -0.24
N LEU A 324 -13.34 12.16 -0.97
CA LEU A 324 -13.68 12.36 -2.38
C LEU A 324 -12.82 11.53 -3.34
N SER A 325 -11.80 10.84 -2.83
CA SER A 325 -10.89 10.01 -3.62
C SER A 325 -11.10 8.53 -3.33
N THR A 326 -12.35 8.08 -3.38
CA THR A 326 -12.72 6.68 -3.18
C THR A 326 -13.26 6.06 -4.46
N SER A 327 -13.36 4.72 -4.49
CA SER A 327 -14.05 3.96 -5.54
C SER A 327 -15.57 4.11 -5.50
N VAL A 328 -16.10 4.63 -4.40
CA VAL A 328 -17.53 4.73 -4.09
C VAL A 328 -17.96 6.19 -4.02
N ASP A 329 -19.27 6.44 -4.13
CA ASP A 329 -19.83 7.79 -4.15
C ASP A 329 -19.87 8.45 -2.76
N CYS A 330 -18.73 8.54 -2.06
CA CYS A 330 -18.63 9.32 -0.83
C CYS A 330 -18.70 10.83 -1.13
N VAL A 331 -19.29 11.59 -0.21
CA VAL A 331 -19.47 13.04 -0.30
C VAL A 331 -19.02 13.68 1.01
N TRP A 332 -18.36 14.82 0.92
CA TRP A 332 -17.88 15.52 2.11
C TRP A 332 -18.91 16.56 2.56
N CYS A 333 -19.31 16.44 3.82
CA CYS A 333 -20.33 17.26 4.46
C CYS A 333 -19.72 18.03 5.64
N ARG A 334 -20.49 18.95 6.23
CA ARG A 334 -20.06 19.72 7.40
C ARG A 334 -19.61 18.82 8.57
N ASP A 335 -20.32 17.72 8.78
CA ASP A 335 -20.10 16.79 9.89
C ASP A 335 -19.15 15.63 9.54
N GLY A 336 -18.47 15.70 8.38
CA GLY A 336 -17.54 14.69 7.90
C GLY A 336 -18.01 13.98 6.63
N CYS A 337 -17.40 12.83 6.33
CA CYS A 337 -17.65 12.07 5.12
C CYS A 337 -18.92 11.20 5.23
N SER A 338 -19.76 11.20 4.19
CA SER A 338 -21.01 10.43 4.13
C SER A 338 -21.17 9.74 2.77
N TYR A 339 -21.96 8.68 2.68
CA TYR A 339 -22.22 7.99 1.42
C TYR A 339 -23.38 8.64 0.65
N LYS A 340 -23.13 9.06 -0.59
CA LYS A 340 -24.04 9.70 -1.58
C LYS A 340 -24.65 11.06 -1.21
N PHE A 341 -25.10 11.22 0.03
CA PHE A 341 -25.83 12.38 0.53
C PHE A 341 -25.40 12.74 1.95
N CYS A 342 -25.50 14.03 2.28
CA CYS A 342 -25.28 14.50 3.65
C CYS A 342 -26.46 14.13 4.54
N LYS A 343 -26.18 13.77 5.81
CA LYS A 343 -27.22 13.53 6.80
C LYS A 343 -28.04 14.81 7.00
N ARG A 344 -29.36 14.71 6.98
CA ARG A 344 -30.23 15.83 7.38
C ARG A 344 -30.15 15.99 8.91
N PRO A 345 -30.17 17.22 9.45
CA PRO A 345 -30.28 17.41 10.89
C PRO A 345 -31.57 16.73 11.39
N SER A 346 -31.45 15.90 12.44
CA SER A 346 -32.61 15.27 13.06
C SER A 346 -33.44 16.32 13.79
N SER A 347 -34.75 16.31 13.52
CA SER A 347 -35.74 17.33 13.88
C SER A 347 -36.10 17.41 15.37
N THR A 348 -35.15 17.25 16.28
CA THR A 348 -35.37 17.46 17.73
C THR A 348 -34.81 18.78 18.26
N ASP A 349 -34.11 19.56 17.42
CA ASP A 349 -33.42 20.79 17.86
C ASP A 349 -33.90 22.09 17.18
N SER A 350 -35.07 22.11 16.53
CA SER A 350 -35.56 23.36 15.93
C SER A 350 -37.07 23.41 15.72
N LEU A 351 -37.83 23.68 16.79
CA LEU A 351 -39.17 24.26 16.64
C LEU A 351 -39.10 25.78 16.32
N GLU A 352 -37.92 26.39 16.33
CA GLU A 352 -37.75 27.83 16.03
C GLU A 352 -37.29 28.15 14.60
N GLU A 353 -36.72 27.21 13.83
CA GLU A 353 -36.16 27.51 12.49
C GLU A 353 -37.13 27.28 11.32
N PHE A 354 -38.30 26.70 11.56
CA PHE A 354 -39.26 26.39 10.48
C PHE A 354 -39.88 27.65 9.82
N ASN A 355 -39.79 28.82 10.47
CA ASN A 355 -40.36 30.07 9.96
C ASN A 355 -39.37 30.97 9.20
N ARG A 356 -38.13 30.53 8.97
CA ARG A 356 -37.14 31.30 8.18
C ARG A 356 -36.63 30.53 6.97
N GLY A 357 -37.52 30.33 5.99
CA GLY A 357 -37.17 30.23 4.58
C GLY A 357 -36.32 29.03 4.15
N THR A 358 -36.83 28.30 3.16
CA THR A 358 -36.21 27.19 2.44
C THR A 358 -34.81 27.46 1.84
N ALA A 359 -34.30 28.69 1.88
CA ALA A 359 -32.96 29.06 1.40
C ALA A 359 -31.81 28.85 2.42
N ILE A 360 -32.09 28.73 3.73
CA ILE A 360 -31.04 28.55 4.76
C ILE A 360 -30.60 27.08 4.86
N LEU A 361 -31.50 26.13 4.57
CA LEU A 361 -31.22 24.68 4.60
C LEU A 361 -30.25 24.23 3.48
N ASP A 362 -30.26 24.88 2.32
CA ASP A 362 -29.27 24.67 1.25
C ASP A 362 -27.89 25.24 1.62
N HIS A 363 -27.86 26.30 2.43
CA HIS A 363 -26.62 26.92 2.90
C HIS A 363 -25.95 26.14 4.05
N LEU A 364 -26.72 25.37 4.82
CA LEU A 364 -26.26 24.55 5.95
C LEU A 364 -25.77 23.15 5.54
N SER A 365 -26.08 22.71 4.32
CA SER A 365 -25.70 21.40 3.77
C SER A 365 -24.81 21.54 2.54
N LYS A 366 -23.79 22.42 2.59
CA LYS A 366 -22.83 22.59 1.49
C LYS A 366 -22.10 21.25 1.22
N LYS A 367 -22.64 20.49 0.28
CA LYS A 367 -22.12 19.23 -0.21
C LYS A 367 -20.90 19.52 -1.06
N ILE A 368 -19.75 19.03 -0.63
CA ILE A 368 -18.54 19.09 -1.45
C ILE A 368 -18.44 17.78 -2.21
N THR A 369 -18.44 17.87 -3.54
CA THR A 369 -18.28 16.72 -4.44
C THR A 369 -17.03 16.82 -5.31
N SER A 370 -16.42 17.99 -5.42
CA SER A 370 -15.18 18.21 -6.16
C SER A 370 -13.99 18.30 -5.23
N PHE A 371 -12.86 17.74 -5.65
CA PHE A 371 -11.61 17.77 -4.88
C PHE A 371 -11.07 19.20 -4.72
N GLU A 372 -11.26 20.04 -5.73
CA GLU A 372 -10.80 21.44 -5.80
C GLU A 372 -11.52 22.34 -4.80
N ASP A 373 -12.74 21.96 -4.41
CA ASP A 373 -13.58 22.69 -3.45
C ASP A 373 -13.23 22.36 -1.99
N CYS A 374 -12.37 21.37 -1.75
CA CYS A 374 -11.82 21.13 -0.42
C CYS A 374 -10.93 22.32 -0.04
N SER A 375 -11.40 23.18 0.87
CA SER A 375 -10.69 24.38 1.33
C SER A 375 -9.24 24.09 1.76
N GLU A 376 -8.26 24.36 0.90
CA GLU A 376 -6.79 24.27 1.07
C GLU A 376 -6.26 23.25 2.11
N ALA A 377 -6.90 22.10 2.27
CA ALA A 377 -6.54 21.09 3.27
C ALA A 377 -5.87 19.87 2.63
N ILE A 378 -5.18 20.06 1.50
CA ILE A 378 -4.19 19.12 0.99
C ILE A 378 -3.08 18.91 2.04
N SER A 379 -2.89 19.89 2.95
CA SER A 379 -1.89 19.85 4.01
C SER A 379 -2.28 18.99 5.21
N LYS A 380 -3.57 18.92 5.58
CA LYS A 380 -4.03 18.40 6.89
C LYS A 380 -3.84 16.89 6.98
N GLY A 381 -2.68 16.49 7.48
CA GLY A 381 -2.31 15.08 7.67
C GLY A 381 -1.28 14.51 6.69
N THR A 382 -0.78 15.28 5.73
CA THR A 382 0.31 14.84 4.83
C THR A 382 1.63 14.70 5.57
N CYS A 383 2.01 15.71 6.36
CA CYS A 383 3.22 15.64 7.17
C CYS A 383 3.16 14.54 8.24
N ASN A 384 1.98 14.21 8.75
CA ASN A 384 1.81 13.18 9.79
C ASN A 384 2.12 11.76 9.31
N ARG A 385 2.20 11.52 7.99
CA ARG A 385 2.61 10.23 7.41
C ARG A 385 4.15 10.11 7.27
N LEU A 386 4.86 11.24 7.36
CA LEU A 386 6.31 11.32 7.19
C LEU A 386 6.98 11.14 8.55
N HIS A 387 7.51 9.94 8.80
CA HIS A 387 8.05 9.57 10.11
C HIS A 387 9.57 9.73 10.24
N THR A 388 10.28 10.07 9.17
CA THR A 388 11.72 10.36 9.21
C THR A 388 11.98 11.85 8.97
N CYS A 389 13.11 12.33 9.49
CA CYS A 389 13.55 13.71 9.28
C CYS A 389 13.75 14.01 7.78
N HIS A 390 14.44 13.11 7.07
CA HIS A 390 14.72 13.24 5.65
C HIS A 390 13.45 13.23 4.80
N SER A 391 12.47 12.36 5.10
CA SER A 391 11.17 12.37 4.39
C SER A 391 10.40 13.66 4.67
N CYS A 392 10.43 14.15 5.91
CA CYS A 392 9.75 15.39 6.28
C CYS A 392 10.34 16.61 5.55
N GLN A 393 11.67 16.71 5.47
CA GLN A 393 12.35 17.81 4.79
C GLN A 393 12.20 17.79 3.27
N ALA A 394 12.01 16.60 2.67
CA ALA A 394 11.71 16.48 1.26
C ALA A 394 10.39 17.15 0.87
N HIS A 395 9.46 17.31 1.81
CA HIS A 395 8.15 17.91 1.55
C HIS A 395 8.15 19.42 1.90
N SER A 396 7.90 20.28 0.91
CA SER A 396 8.04 21.75 1.04
C SER A 396 7.14 22.36 2.12
N LEU A 397 5.94 21.79 2.33
CA LEU A 397 4.94 22.23 3.31
C LEU A 397 5.19 21.72 4.74
N CYS A 398 6.18 20.85 4.95
CA CYS A 398 6.43 20.18 6.22
C CYS A 398 7.72 20.66 6.89
N GLN A 399 7.77 20.58 8.21
CA GLN A 399 8.93 20.90 9.03
C GLN A 399 9.12 19.83 10.10
N TRP A 400 10.37 19.41 10.27
CA TRP A 400 10.76 18.48 11.33
C TRP A 400 10.86 19.23 12.66
N VAL A 401 10.19 18.71 13.70
CA VAL A 401 10.21 19.30 15.04
C VAL A 401 10.77 18.28 16.02
N THR A 402 11.91 18.60 16.62
CA THR A 402 12.57 17.80 17.65
C THR A 402 11.99 18.13 19.03
N GLY A 403 11.27 17.18 19.64
CA GLY A 403 10.75 17.31 21.01
C GLY A 403 11.65 16.62 22.05
N LYS A 404 11.46 16.95 23.33
CA LYS A 404 12.19 16.31 24.46
C LYS A 404 11.97 14.79 24.57
N SER A 405 10.83 14.28 24.10
CA SER A 405 10.44 12.86 24.19
C SER A 405 10.22 12.17 22.83
N SER A 406 9.86 12.90 21.78
CA SER A 406 9.75 12.36 20.42
C SER A 406 9.89 13.47 19.38
N SER A 407 10.58 13.16 18.28
CA SER A 407 10.64 14.02 17.09
C SER A 407 9.51 13.66 16.13
N LYS A 408 8.85 14.66 15.54
CA LYS A 408 7.72 14.45 14.63
C LYS A 408 7.73 15.48 13.50
N CYS A 409 7.24 15.07 12.34
CA CYS A 409 6.98 15.96 11.22
C CYS A 409 5.65 16.71 11.41
N LYS A 410 5.64 18.03 11.19
CA LYS A 410 4.45 18.88 11.30
C LYS A 410 4.35 19.81 10.10
N GLU A 411 3.16 20.33 9.85
CA GLU A 411 2.94 21.36 8.84
C GLU A 411 3.64 22.67 9.24
N LYS A 412 4.23 23.37 8.27
CA LYS A 412 4.76 24.73 8.47
C LYS A 412 3.60 25.68 8.75
N LYS A 413 3.69 26.48 9.81
CA LYS A 413 2.74 27.58 10.03
C LYS A 413 2.98 28.64 8.96
N LYS A 414 1.93 29.12 8.27
CA LYS A 414 2.02 30.32 7.42
C LYS A 414 2.38 31.49 8.33
N THR A 415 3.65 31.88 8.41
CA THR A 415 4.06 33.10 9.11
C THR A 415 3.62 34.28 8.26
N SER A 416 2.71 35.10 8.78
CA SER A 416 2.47 36.45 8.28
C SER A 416 3.82 37.16 8.16
N ILE A 417 4.05 37.88 7.07
CA ILE A 417 5.21 38.76 6.87
C ILE A 417 5.28 39.71 8.08
N GLY A 418 6.20 39.43 9.00
CA GLY A 418 6.30 40.13 10.28
C GLY A 418 7.53 39.67 11.04
N ASN A 419 8.63 40.42 10.84
CA ASN A 419 9.91 40.39 11.53
C ASN A 419 10.70 39.06 11.52
N LEU A 420 11.68 39.03 10.62
CA LEU A 420 12.84 38.14 10.64
C LEU A 420 13.64 38.36 11.93
N THR A 421 13.38 37.56 12.95
CA THR A 421 14.44 37.13 13.86
C THR A 421 14.91 35.77 13.38
N GLU A 422 16.09 35.76 12.77
CA GLU A 422 16.83 34.55 12.42
C GLU A 422 17.00 33.69 13.68
N GLU A 423 16.18 32.63 13.82
CA GLU A 423 16.53 31.54 14.74
C GLU A 423 17.65 30.70 14.09
N PRO A 424 18.61 30.20 14.89
CA PRO A 424 19.90 29.76 14.37
C PRO A 424 19.79 28.54 13.44
N ASP A 425 20.58 28.59 12.37
CA ASP A 425 20.76 27.62 11.28
C ASP A 425 21.17 26.17 11.70
N PHE A 426 21.21 25.89 13.02
CA PHE A 426 21.59 24.61 13.59
C PHE A 426 20.44 23.58 13.64
N MET A 427 19.19 24.01 13.47
CA MET A 427 17.97 23.17 13.59
C MET A 427 17.53 22.50 12.28
N ASN A 428 18.23 22.72 11.17
CA ASN A 428 17.84 22.22 9.84
C ASN A 428 18.62 20.99 9.36
N LYS A 429 19.59 20.47 10.13
CA LYS A 429 20.38 19.30 9.69
C LYS A 429 19.82 18.01 10.26
N CYS A 430 19.23 17.18 9.42
CA CYS A 430 18.88 15.81 9.81
C CYS A 430 20.13 15.04 10.21
N PHE A 431 20.03 14.27 11.28
CA PHE A 431 21.06 13.31 11.65
C PHE A 431 21.21 12.22 10.59
N ASP A 432 22.36 11.54 10.61
CA ASP A 432 22.54 10.34 9.81
C ASP A 432 21.48 9.29 10.14
N SER A 433 20.99 8.65 9.09
CA SER A 433 20.04 7.54 9.17
C SER A 433 20.63 6.35 9.92
N CYS A 434 19.79 5.57 10.58
CA CYS A 434 20.22 4.44 11.42
C CYS A 434 21.16 3.48 10.68
N ASN A 435 20.92 3.22 9.40
CA ASN A 435 21.72 2.30 8.58
C ASN A 435 23.19 2.72 8.37
N LYS A 436 23.56 3.97 8.70
CA LYS A 436 24.94 4.44 8.64
C LYS A 436 25.69 4.29 9.97
N LEU A 437 24.99 3.90 11.04
CA LEU A 437 25.57 3.71 12.37
C LEU A 437 26.06 2.27 12.47
N ASP A 438 27.35 2.12 12.74
CA ASP A 438 28.09 0.85 12.72
C ASP A 438 28.43 0.31 14.11
N SER A 439 27.96 0.97 15.17
CA SER A 439 28.17 0.55 16.55
C SER A 439 26.89 0.60 17.38
N CYS A 440 26.73 -0.38 18.27
CA CYS A 440 25.56 -0.48 19.15
C CYS A 440 25.35 0.79 19.98
N SER A 441 26.44 1.34 20.54
CA SER A 441 26.39 2.55 21.36
C SER A 441 25.87 3.77 20.59
N ASN A 442 26.31 3.96 19.34
CA ASN A 442 25.85 5.08 18.50
C ASN A 442 24.41 4.84 18.01
N CYS A 443 24.08 3.61 17.65
CA CYS A 443 22.75 3.21 17.22
C CYS A 443 21.70 3.46 18.32
N THR A 444 21.93 2.93 19.52
CA THR A 444 20.99 3.02 20.65
C THR A 444 20.95 4.38 21.33
N ALA A 445 21.93 5.25 21.09
CA ALA A 445 21.87 6.67 21.45
C ALA A 445 20.84 7.46 20.62
N LYS A 446 20.31 6.86 19.54
CA LYS A 446 19.30 7.45 18.65
C LYS A 446 18.00 6.66 18.70
N GLN A 447 16.98 7.10 17.95
CA GLN A 447 15.69 6.39 17.83
C GLN A 447 15.80 5.16 16.90
N CYS A 448 16.87 4.39 17.03
CA CYS A 448 17.18 3.21 16.23
C CYS A 448 17.12 1.93 17.09
N MET A 449 17.30 0.79 16.43
CA MET A 449 17.39 -0.55 16.98
C MET A 449 18.66 -1.22 16.43
N TRP A 450 19.44 -1.82 17.31
CA TRP A 450 20.65 -2.54 16.98
C TRP A 450 20.38 -4.04 16.96
N CYS A 451 20.79 -4.72 15.88
CA CYS A 451 20.75 -6.17 15.75
C CYS A 451 22.12 -6.77 16.10
N HIS A 452 22.22 -7.55 17.16
CA HIS A 452 23.51 -8.07 17.65
C HIS A 452 24.15 -9.06 16.69
N ASN A 453 23.39 -10.05 16.22
CA ASN A 453 23.94 -11.13 15.39
C ASN A 453 24.32 -10.68 13.98
N LEU A 454 23.73 -9.59 13.48
CA LEU A 454 24.04 -9.05 12.15
C LEU A 454 24.93 -7.81 12.20
N GLY A 455 25.11 -7.18 13.37
CA GLY A 455 25.84 -5.92 13.49
C GLY A 455 25.21 -4.77 12.69
N LEU A 456 23.88 -4.75 12.59
CA LEU A 456 23.13 -3.78 11.77
C LEU A 456 22.28 -2.86 12.65
N CYS A 457 22.32 -1.57 12.35
CA CYS A 457 21.43 -0.57 12.94
C CYS A 457 20.29 -0.20 11.99
N VAL A 458 19.05 -0.27 12.45
CA VAL A 458 17.85 0.04 11.66
C VAL A 458 16.88 0.91 12.44
N ASP A 459 15.91 1.52 11.77
CA ASP A 459 14.83 2.25 12.45
C ASP A 459 14.00 1.32 13.34
N ARG A 460 13.50 1.82 14.47
CA ARG A 460 12.73 1.00 15.43
C ARG A 460 11.45 0.40 14.85
N ASN A 461 10.82 1.09 13.91
CA ASN A 461 9.63 0.60 13.21
C ASN A 461 9.95 -0.22 11.95
N ALA A 462 11.23 -0.52 11.67
CA ALA A 462 11.70 -1.18 10.45
C ALA A 462 12.14 -2.64 10.67
N TYR A 463 11.85 -3.25 11.83
CA TYR A 463 12.23 -4.64 12.09
C TYR A 463 11.76 -5.59 10.99
N LEU A 464 10.45 -5.60 10.65
CA LEU A 464 9.89 -6.51 9.64
C LEU A 464 10.33 -6.18 8.20
N SER A 465 10.64 -4.91 7.90
CA SER A 465 11.13 -4.54 6.57
C SER A 465 12.62 -4.86 6.38
N ALA A 466 13.41 -4.82 7.46
CA ALA A 466 14.83 -5.18 7.46
C ALA A 466 15.04 -6.70 7.56
N PHE A 467 14.20 -7.38 8.36
CA PHE A 467 14.35 -8.79 8.71
C PHE A 467 13.04 -9.58 8.47
N PRO A 468 12.52 -9.62 7.23
CA PRO A 468 11.22 -10.23 6.91
C PRO A 468 11.13 -11.74 7.17
N TYR A 469 12.28 -12.41 7.35
CA TYR A 469 12.37 -13.85 7.59
C TYR A 469 12.97 -14.16 8.98
N GLY A 470 12.99 -13.19 9.90
CA GLY A 470 13.48 -13.39 11.26
C GLY A 470 15.00 -13.49 11.38
N GLN A 471 15.75 -12.84 10.48
CA GLN A 471 17.22 -12.92 10.44
C GLN A 471 17.90 -12.27 11.65
N CYS A 472 17.23 -11.30 12.30
CA CYS A 472 17.73 -10.71 13.53
C CYS A 472 17.18 -11.47 14.74
N MET A 473 18.03 -12.21 15.44
CA MET A 473 17.61 -13.09 16.54
C MET A 473 17.71 -12.41 17.91
N ASP A 474 18.52 -11.37 18.01
CA ASP A 474 18.73 -10.61 19.24
C ASP A 474 18.96 -9.14 18.91
N TRP A 475 18.22 -8.26 19.59
CA TRP A 475 18.25 -6.83 19.33
C TRP A 475 18.06 -6.00 20.60
N THR A 476 18.59 -4.78 20.58
CA THR A 476 18.42 -3.80 21.65
C THR A 476 18.04 -2.42 21.11
N THR A 477 17.31 -1.67 21.91
CA THR A 477 17.02 -0.24 21.66
C THR A 477 17.60 0.67 22.75
N THR A 478 18.30 0.10 23.73
CA THR A 478 18.88 0.80 24.88
C THR A 478 20.38 0.58 24.92
N LYS A 479 21.08 1.61 25.40
CA LYS A 479 22.54 1.58 25.52
C LYS A 479 23.02 0.51 26.50
N ASP A 480 22.25 0.24 27.55
CA ASP A 480 22.57 -0.79 28.55
C ASP A 480 22.49 -2.21 27.98
N GLY A 481 21.74 -2.41 26.90
CA GLY A 481 21.70 -3.68 26.17
C GLY A 481 22.89 -3.89 25.23
N CYS A 482 23.78 -2.91 25.08
CA CYS A 482 24.97 -3.07 24.25
C CYS A 482 26.07 -3.87 24.98
N PRO A 483 26.81 -4.75 24.27
CA PRO A 483 27.96 -5.44 24.84
C PRO A 483 29.00 -4.46 25.41
N LYS A 484 29.55 -4.75 26.59
CA LYS A 484 30.56 -3.89 27.25
C LYS A 484 31.94 -3.94 26.60
N ASN A 485 32.21 -4.99 25.82
CA ASN A 485 33.37 -5.12 24.94
C ASN A 485 32.87 -5.38 23.51
N ASP A 486 33.49 -4.77 22.50
CA ASP A 486 33.22 -4.99 21.06
C ASP A 486 33.56 -6.42 20.57
N SER A 487 33.73 -7.38 21.48
CA SER A 487 34.09 -8.75 21.20
C SER A 487 32.86 -9.65 21.16
N LEU A 488 32.54 -10.07 19.92
CA LEU A 488 31.64 -11.13 19.47
C LEU A 488 30.15 -10.98 19.84
N PRO A 489 29.24 -11.16 18.84
CA PRO A 489 27.80 -11.28 19.11
C PRO A 489 27.54 -12.41 20.12
N ILE A 490 26.65 -12.15 21.08
CA ILE A 490 26.25 -13.10 22.15
C ILE A 490 25.72 -14.43 21.56
N CYS A 491 25.32 -14.44 20.28
CA CYS A 491 24.78 -15.60 19.56
C CYS A 491 25.53 -15.93 18.24
N ALA A 492 26.79 -15.52 18.08
CA ALA A 492 27.55 -15.70 16.82
C ALA A 492 27.75 -17.18 16.40
N ASP A 493 27.52 -18.13 17.30
CA ASP A 493 27.81 -19.55 17.09
C ASP A 493 26.65 -20.37 16.47
N TYR A 494 25.51 -19.75 16.18
CA TYR A 494 24.44 -20.44 15.45
C TYR A 494 24.59 -20.25 13.93
N GLN A 495 25.32 -21.16 13.30
CA GLN A 495 25.30 -21.31 11.84
C GLN A 495 23.91 -21.81 11.40
N THR A 496 23.26 -21.06 10.50
CA THR A 496 22.02 -21.45 9.81
C THR A 496 22.28 -22.44 8.68
#